data_AF-A0A2H0DI42-F1
#
_entry.id   AF-A0A2H0DI42-F1
#
_cell.length_a   1.000
_cell.length_b   1.000
_cell.length_c   1.000
_cell.angle_alpha   90.00
_cell.angle_beta   90.00
_cell.angle_gamma   90.00
#
_symmetry.space_group_name_H-M   'P 1'
#
loop_
_entity.id
_entity.type
_entity.pdbx_description
1 polymer ?
#
loop_
_entity_poly.entity_id
_entity_poly.type
_entity_poly.pdbx_seq_one_letter_code
_entity_poly.pdbx_strand_id
1 'polypeptide(L)'
;MTASPLKTAAARLWAVSPRDPQAARWRELLKSAGAHASERLKSLNALAQAAGERSEGIALVDAALLAGRANEGVTSLRRRCPGVRLLVVCEEVALEGPDLADALSAGALDYLRASRSDDELVEKLRAHLTRLYPGNLRSEGAAFDDLRIDWRCREISVRRGRGWKSVEALTPKEFELLRAFVELRGNRISRGVLLDRVWKGKGGDVNPESLDKAVGSLRRKLGAAGRRIVTIRGFGYSFKP
;
A
#
# COMPACT_ATOMS: atom_id res chain seq x y z
N MET A 1 5.63 16.67 -15.66
CA MET A 1 6.66 15.64 -15.86
C MET A 1 6.01 14.28 -15.77
N THR A 2 6.28 13.46 -16.77
CA THR A 2 5.60 12.23 -17.18
C THR A 2 5.70 11.12 -16.13
N ALA A 3 4.54 10.61 -15.69
CA ALA A 3 4.44 9.48 -14.78
C ALA A 3 4.88 8.19 -15.48
N SER A 4 5.90 7.52 -14.93
CA SER A 4 6.43 6.25 -15.45
C SER A 4 5.74 5.08 -14.73
N PRO A 5 5.32 4.02 -15.45
CA PRO A 5 4.44 3.00 -14.90
C PRO A 5 5.20 2.04 -13.99
N LEU A 6 4.55 1.66 -12.90
CA LEU A 6 4.96 0.58 -12.01
C LEU A 6 5.18 -0.72 -12.81
N LYS A 7 6.10 -1.59 -12.37
CA LYS A 7 6.16 -2.99 -12.83
C LYS A 7 6.56 -3.85 -11.65
N THR A 8 5.65 -4.72 -11.22
CA THR A 8 5.80 -6.16 -10.86
C THR A 8 4.78 -6.53 -9.77
N ALA A 9 3.85 -7.44 -10.10
CA ALA A 9 2.92 -8.20 -9.22
C ALA A 9 2.19 -7.45 -8.09
N ALA A 10 1.90 -6.15 -8.26
CA ALA A 10 1.16 -5.35 -7.29
C ALA A 10 -0.33 -5.70 -7.30
N ALA A 11 -0.96 -5.68 -6.12
CA ALA A 11 -2.42 -5.77 -5.98
C ALA A 11 -3.11 -4.91 -7.04
N ARG A 12 -3.90 -5.53 -7.91
CA ARG A 12 -4.57 -4.86 -9.01
C ARG A 12 -5.74 -4.07 -8.48
N LEU A 13 -5.95 -2.88 -9.02
CA LEU A 13 -7.13 -2.09 -8.69
C LEU A 13 -8.09 -2.04 -9.87
N TRP A 14 -9.39 -2.08 -9.60
CA TRP A 14 -10.43 -1.98 -10.62
C TRP A 14 -11.42 -0.90 -10.24
N ALA A 15 -11.90 -0.16 -11.26
CA ALA A 15 -13.04 0.73 -11.13
C ALA A 15 -14.23 0.10 -11.85
N VAL A 16 -15.26 -0.26 -11.09
CA VAL A 16 -16.43 -0.99 -11.57
C VAL A 16 -17.68 -0.15 -11.30
N SER A 17 -18.23 0.44 -12.36
CA SER A 17 -19.45 1.25 -12.26
C SER A 17 -20.21 1.17 -13.60
N PRO A 18 -21.56 1.14 -13.58
CA PRO A 18 -22.35 1.25 -14.79
C PRO A 18 -22.34 2.69 -15.34
N ARG A 19 -21.89 3.67 -14.54
CA ARG A 19 -21.83 5.09 -14.90
C ARG A 19 -20.43 5.44 -15.40
N ASP A 20 -20.31 5.70 -16.69
CA ASP A 20 -19.03 6.02 -17.33
C ASP A 20 -18.27 7.21 -16.70
N PRO A 21 -18.92 8.32 -16.28
CA PRO A 21 -18.22 9.43 -15.62
C PRO A 21 -17.59 9.05 -14.28
N GLN A 22 -18.28 8.23 -13.49
CA GLN A 22 -17.83 7.81 -12.17
C GLN A 22 -16.68 6.81 -12.27
N ALA A 23 -16.81 5.81 -13.15
CA ALA A 23 -15.73 4.87 -13.45
C ALA A 23 -14.46 5.59 -13.95
N ALA A 24 -14.63 6.65 -14.76
CA ALA A 24 -13.52 7.47 -15.24
C ALA A 24 -12.85 8.25 -14.10
N ARG A 25 -13.64 8.90 -13.24
CA ARG A 25 -13.13 9.62 -12.05
C ARG A 25 -12.34 8.70 -11.13
N TRP A 26 -12.89 7.55 -10.76
CA TRP A 26 -12.18 6.60 -9.89
C TRP A 26 -10.92 6.05 -10.53
N ARG A 27 -10.93 5.76 -11.84
CA ARG A 27 -9.72 5.33 -12.54
C ARG A 27 -8.62 6.39 -12.47
N GLU A 28 -8.97 7.66 -12.65
CA GLU A 28 -8.00 8.74 -12.57
C GLU A 28 -7.46 8.91 -11.15
N LEU A 29 -8.33 8.82 -10.15
CA LEU A 29 -7.96 8.82 -8.74
C LEU A 29 -7.02 7.68 -8.38
N LEU A 30 -7.33 6.45 -8.80
CA LEU A 30 -6.49 5.27 -8.57
C LEU A 30 -5.11 5.39 -9.25
N LYS A 31 -5.05 5.96 -10.46
CA LYS A 31 -3.78 6.25 -11.14
C LYS A 31 -2.96 7.29 -10.39
N SER A 32 -3.61 8.38 -9.94
CA SER A 32 -2.95 9.45 -9.17
C SER A 32 -2.39 8.94 -7.84
N ALA A 33 -3.02 7.91 -7.26
CA ALA A 33 -2.59 7.23 -6.04
C ALA A 33 -1.44 6.22 -6.26
N GLY A 34 -0.85 6.17 -7.46
CA GLY A 34 0.28 5.28 -7.75
C GLY A 34 -0.11 3.80 -7.76
N ALA A 35 -1.33 3.47 -8.18
CA ALA A 35 -1.77 2.10 -8.34
C ALA A 35 -1.84 1.67 -9.80
N HIS A 36 -1.58 0.38 -10.04
CA HIS A 36 -1.90 -0.27 -11.30
C HIS A 36 -3.42 -0.43 -11.46
N ALA A 37 -4.09 0.64 -11.87
CA ALA A 37 -5.51 0.64 -12.14
C ALA A 37 -5.80 -0.10 -13.47
N SER A 38 -6.35 -1.30 -13.36
CA SER A 38 -6.96 -2.00 -14.51
C SER A 38 -8.29 -1.37 -14.91
N GLU A 39 -8.67 -1.70 -16.14
CA GLU A 39 -9.81 -1.26 -16.96
C GLU A 39 -11.08 -0.80 -16.23
N ARG A 40 -11.80 0.12 -16.90
CA ARG A 40 -13.17 0.48 -16.53
C ARG A 40 -14.08 -0.69 -16.85
N LEU A 41 -14.82 -1.17 -15.86
CA LEU A 41 -15.71 -2.32 -16.00
C LEU A 41 -17.13 -1.92 -15.64
N LYS A 42 -18.11 -2.42 -16.39
CA LYS A 42 -19.52 -2.06 -16.21
C LYS A 42 -20.31 -3.08 -15.39
N SER A 43 -19.69 -4.20 -14.98
CA SER A 43 -20.35 -5.25 -14.21
C SER A 43 -19.37 -6.11 -13.41
N LEU A 44 -19.88 -6.80 -12.39
CA LEU A 44 -19.10 -7.79 -11.62
C LEU A 44 -18.67 -8.99 -12.47
N ASN A 45 -19.44 -9.35 -13.50
CA ASN A 45 -19.05 -10.41 -14.43
C ASN A 45 -17.85 -10.01 -15.29
N ALA A 46 -17.83 -8.77 -15.77
CA ALA A 46 -16.69 -8.22 -16.51
C ALA A 46 -15.45 -8.15 -15.60
N LEU A 47 -15.63 -7.80 -14.32
CA LEU A 47 -14.57 -7.87 -13.31
C LEU A 47 -14.02 -9.29 -13.15
N ALA A 48 -14.88 -10.28 -12.96
CA ALA A 48 -14.45 -11.66 -12.79
C ALA A 48 -13.66 -12.18 -14.02
N GLN A 49 -14.09 -11.80 -15.23
CA GLN A 49 -13.41 -12.16 -16.47
C GLN A 49 -12.06 -11.46 -16.62
N ALA A 50 -11.98 -10.16 -16.32
CA ALA A 50 -10.74 -9.38 -16.44
C ALA A 50 -9.71 -9.69 -15.35
N ALA A 51 -10.17 -10.09 -14.16
CA ALA A 51 -9.33 -10.49 -13.05
C ALA A 51 -8.79 -11.92 -13.26
N GLY A 52 -9.66 -12.89 -13.53
CA GLY A 52 -9.28 -14.31 -13.52
C GLY A 52 -8.99 -14.84 -12.10
N GLU A 53 -8.84 -16.15 -11.98
CA GLU A 53 -8.82 -16.85 -10.67
C GLU A 53 -7.62 -16.51 -9.80
N ARG A 54 -6.46 -16.26 -10.40
CA ARG A 54 -5.18 -16.02 -9.69
C ARG A 54 -4.93 -14.54 -9.37
N SER A 55 -5.85 -13.65 -9.72
CA SER A 55 -5.65 -12.23 -9.45
C SER A 55 -5.92 -11.89 -7.99
N GLU A 56 -5.08 -11.02 -7.45
CA GLU A 56 -5.25 -10.40 -6.14
C GLU A 56 -5.43 -8.89 -6.30
N GLY A 57 -6.37 -8.33 -5.54
CA GLY A 57 -6.55 -6.88 -5.54
C GLY A 57 -7.86 -6.38 -4.97
N ILE A 58 -8.14 -5.09 -5.19
CA ILE A 58 -9.35 -4.41 -4.69
C ILE A 58 -10.11 -3.80 -5.86
N ALA A 59 -11.41 -4.06 -5.94
CA ALA A 59 -12.32 -3.39 -6.87
C ALA A 59 -13.16 -2.36 -6.14
N LEU A 60 -13.13 -1.11 -6.62
CA LEU A 60 -14.11 -0.09 -6.27
C LEU A 60 -15.39 -0.37 -7.05
N VAL A 61 -16.49 -0.64 -6.34
CA VAL A 61 -17.76 -1.07 -6.95
C VAL A 61 -18.85 -0.06 -6.61
N ASP A 62 -19.49 0.49 -7.64
CA ASP A 62 -20.71 1.27 -7.48
C ASP A 62 -21.82 0.39 -6.89
N ALA A 63 -22.41 0.85 -5.78
CA ALA A 63 -23.53 0.19 -5.10
C ALA A 63 -24.69 -0.12 -6.06
N ALA A 64 -24.89 0.68 -7.12
CA ALA A 64 -25.90 0.42 -8.15
C ALA A 64 -25.76 -0.94 -8.84
N LEU A 65 -24.55 -1.55 -8.87
CA LEU A 65 -24.35 -2.89 -9.44
C LEU A 65 -24.87 -4.01 -8.55
N LEU A 66 -25.03 -3.72 -7.26
CA LEU A 66 -25.42 -4.67 -6.21
C LEU A 66 -26.91 -4.64 -5.91
N ALA A 67 -27.65 -3.65 -6.40
CA ALA A 67 -29.08 -3.47 -6.15
C ALA A 67 -29.89 -4.74 -6.45
N GLY A 68 -30.60 -5.26 -5.45
CA GLY A 68 -31.46 -6.44 -5.52
C GLY A 68 -30.74 -7.79 -5.66
N ARG A 69 -29.40 -7.82 -5.64
CA ARG A 69 -28.60 -9.04 -5.90
C ARG A 69 -27.23 -9.02 -5.22
N ALA A 70 -27.09 -8.26 -4.14
CA ALA A 70 -25.81 -8.02 -3.50
C ALA A 70 -25.14 -9.32 -3.04
N ASN A 71 -25.89 -10.18 -2.35
CA ASN A 71 -25.37 -11.45 -1.84
C ASN A 71 -24.88 -12.37 -2.98
N GLU A 72 -25.71 -12.57 -4.01
CA GLU A 72 -25.37 -13.43 -5.15
C GLU A 72 -24.14 -12.91 -5.90
N GLY A 73 -24.12 -11.60 -6.20
CA GLY A 73 -23.04 -10.97 -6.96
C GLY A 73 -21.70 -11.05 -6.24
N VAL A 74 -21.67 -10.73 -4.94
CA VAL A 74 -20.44 -10.77 -4.11
C VAL A 74 -19.98 -12.21 -3.93
N THR A 75 -20.90 -13.13 -3.58
CA THR A 75 -20.57 -14.55 -3.37
C THR A 75 -20.03 -15.20 -4.65
N SER A 76 -20.66 -14.92 -5.80
CA SER A 76 -20.22 -15.44 -7.11
C SER A 76 -18.82 -14.94 -7.47
N LEU A 77 -18.55 -13.64 -7.28
CA LEU A 77 -17.22 -13.07 -7.53
C LEU A 77 -16.17 -13.71 -6.61
N ARG A 78 -16.46 -13.89 -5.32
CA ARG A 78 -15.51 -14.51 -4.37
C ARG A 78 -15.18 -15.95 -4.73
N ARG A 79 -16.13 -16.71 -5.28
CA ARG A 79 -15.87 -18.08 -5.75
C ARG A 79 -14.96 -18.10 -6.98
N ARG A 80 -15.17 -17.19 -7.93
CA ARG A 80 -14.42 -17.12 -9.19
C ARG A 80 -13.06 -16.42 -9.05
N CYS A 81 -12.96 -15.46 -8.16
CA CYS A 81 -11.78 -14.61 -7.95
C CYS A 81 -11.53 -14.42 -6.45
N PRO A 82 -11.10 -15.47 -5.73
CA PRO A 82 -10.98 -15.43 -4.27
C PRO A 82 -9.93 -14.44 -3.75
N GLY A 83 -9.01 -13.98 -4.59
CA GLY A 83 -8.02 -12.95 -4.26
C GLY A 83 -8.52 -11.50 -4.43
N VAL A 84 -9.69 -11.30 -5.04
CA VAL A 84 -10.28 -9.97 -5.28
C VAL A 84 -11.20 -9.59 -4.12
N ARG A 85 -11.08 -8.36 -3.62
CA ARG A 85 -11.90 -7.78 -2.55
C ARG A 85 -12.72 -6.62 -3.09
N LEU A 86 -13.92 -6.41 -2.57
CA LEU A 86 -14.82 -5.35 -3.03
C LEU A 86 -14.89 -4.23 -2.00
N LEU A 87 -14.62 -2.99 -2.42
CA LEU A 87 -14.92 -1.79 -1.65
C LEU A 87 -16.13 -1.10 -2.30
N VAL A 88 -17.26 -1.07 -1.60
CA VAL A 88 -18.52 -0.55 -2.16
C VAL A 88 -18.55 0.97 -2.05
N VAL A 89 -18.89 1.67 -3.12
CA VAL A 89 -19.02 3.13 -3.13
C VAL A 89 -20.47 3.50 -3.42
N CYS A 90 -21.05 4.30 -2.54
CA CYS A 90 -22.48 4.56 -2.45
C CYS A 90 -22.73 6.05 -2.71
N GLU A 91 -23.38 6.41 -3.81
CA GLU A 91 -23.83 7.80 -4.01
C GLU A 91 -25.07 8.10 -3.13
N GLU A 92 -25.28 9.38 -2.82
CA GLU A 92 -26.17 9.91 -1.75
C GLU A 92 -27.61 9.37 -1.75
N VAL A 93 -28.08 8.77 -2.85
CA VAL A 93 -29.46 8.31 -3.02
C VAL A 93 -29.59 6.78 -3.06
N ALA A 94 -28.49 6.01 -3.01
CA ALA A 94 -28.49 4.61 -3.48
C ALA A 94 -28.26 3.53 -2.41
N LEU A 95 -28.61 3.75 -1.15
CA LEU A 95 -28.69 2.62 -0.21
C LEU A 95 -29.96 2.66 0.63
N GLU A 96 -30.98 2.01 0.10
CA GLU A 96 -31.88 1.24 0.96
C GLU A 96 -31.01 0.20 1.68
N GLY A 97 -31.10 0.16 3.01
CA GLY A 97 -30.20 -0.58 3.90
C GLY A 97 -29.95 -2.08 3.64
N PRO A 98 -30.85 -2.89 3.03
CA PRO A 98 -30.63 -4.35 2.95
C PRO A 98 -29.48 -4.77 2.02
N ASP A 99 -29.34 -4.17 0.83
CA ASP A 99 -28.33 -4.60 -0.15
C ASP A 99 -26.89 -4.36 0.32
N LEU A 100 -26.64 -3.27 1.08
CA LEU A 100 -25.31 -3.05 1.64
C LEU A 100 -25.00 -4.06 2.75
N ALA A 101 -25.96 -4.30 3.65
CA ALA A 101 -25.79 -5.27 4.72
C ALA A 101 -25.52 -6.67 4.15
N ASP A 102 -26.22 -7.04 3.09
CA ASP A 102 -26.01 -8.29 2.36
C ASP A 102 -24.65 -8.33 1.67
N ALA A 103 -24.21 -7.24 1.04
CA ALA A 103 -22.89 -7.16 0.41
C ALA A 103 -21.76 -7.37 1.43
N LEU A 104 -21.83 -6.69 2.58
CA LEU A 104 -20.85 -6.82 3.66
C LEU A 104 -20.87 -8.23 4.26
N SER A 105 -22.06 -8.80 4.50
CA SER A 105 -22.23 -10.17 5.01
C SER A 105 -21.69 -11.23 4.04
N ALA A 106 -21.84 -11.01 2.72
CA ALA A 106 -21.28 -11.86 1.68
C ALA A 106 -19.74 -11.70 1.53
N GLY A 107 -19.15 -10.71 2.19
CA GLY A 107 -17.69 -10.50 2.28
C GLY A 107 -17.15 -9.36 1.43
N ALA A 108 -17.97 -8.35 1.13
CA ALA A 108 -17.44 -7.04 0.77
C ALA A 108 -16.59 -6.48 1.94
N LEU A 109 -15.56 -5.73 1.59
CA LEU A 109 -14.50 -5.33 2.50
C LEU A 109 -14.93 -4.20 3.44
N ASP A 110 -15.59 -3.19 2.89
CA ASP A 110 -16.05 -1.97 3.53
C ASP A 110 -16.94 -1.20 2.52
N TYR A 111 -17.49 -0.07 2.94
CA TYR A 111 -18.18 0.87 2.07
C TYR A 111 -17.75 2.33 2.29
N LEU A 112 -17.91 3.15 1.25
CA LEU A 112 -17.75 4.60 1.29
C LEU A 112 -19.02 5.26 0.76
N ARG A 113 -19.47 6.34 1.40
CA ARG A 113 -20.44 7.25 0.80
C ARG A 113 -19.72 8.28 -0.06
N ALA A 114 -20.12 8.41 -1.31
CA ALA A 114 -19.47 9.22 -2.34
C ALA A 114 -19.57 10.75 -2.12
N SER A 115 -20.27 11.20 -1.07
CA SER A 115 -20.32 12.61 -0.64
C SER A 115 -19.14 13.04 0.22
N ARG A 116 -18.25 12.11 0.58
CA ARG A 116 -16.98 12.42 1.25
C ARG A 116 -15.85 12.43 0.23
N SER A 117 -14.96 13.40 0.34
CA SER A 117 -13.98 13.81 -0.67
C SER A 117 -13.17 12.64 -1.26
N ASP A 118 -12.60 12.86 -2.46
CA ASP A 118 -11.68 11.93 -3.12
C ASP A 118 -10.51 11.50 -2.21
N ASP A 119 -10.07 12.39 -1.32
CA ASP A 119 -9.04 12.09 -0.32
C ASP A 119 -9.47 10.97 0.64
N GLU A 120 -10.73 10.94 1.09
CA GLU A 120 -11.21 9.88 1.99
C GLU A 120 -11.24 8.51 1.30
N LEU A 121 -11.62 8.48 0.02
CA LEU A 121 -11.58 7.26 -0.80
C LEU A 121 -10.14 6.74 -0.93
N VAL A 122 -9.19 7.62 -1.21
CA VAL A 122 -7.75 7.27 -1.29
C VAL A 122 -7.24 6.75 0.04
N GLU A 123 -7.55 7.40 1.16
CA GLU A 123 -7.07 6.98 2.48
C GLU A 123 -7.65 5.64 2.92
N LYS A 124 -8.96 5.41 2.72
CA LYS A 124 -9.58 4.10 3.02
C LYS A 124 -9.00 2.99 2.16
N LEU A 125 -8.84 3.25 0.86
CA LEU A 125 -8.20 2.31 -0.05
C LEU A 125 -6.76 2.00 0.41
N ARG A 126 -5.98 3.02 0.79
CA ARG A 126 -4.62 2.85 1.30
C ARG A 126 -4.60 2.03 2.59
N ALA A 127 -5.51 2.28 3.53
CA ALA A 127 -5.63 1.51 4.77
C ALA A 127 -5.91 0.02 4.48
N HIS A 128 -6.84 -0.25 3.57
CA HIS A 128 -7.19 -1.62 3.16
C HIS A 128 -6.05 -2.31 2.43
N LEU A 129 -5.40 -1.63 1.50
CA LEU A 129 -4.22 -2.15 0.81
C LEU A 129 -3.07 -2.43 1.79
N THR A 130 -2.86 -1.59 2.79
CA THR A 130 -1.84 -1.79 3.84
C THR A 130 -2.13 -3.05 4.65
N ARG A 131 -3.41 -3.26 5.02
CA ARG A 131 -3.84 -4.40 5.83
C ARG A 131 -3.85 -5.72 5.06
N LEU A 132 -4.35 -5.71 3.83
CA LEU A 132 -4.52 -6.91 3.01
C LEU A 132 -3.25 -7.32 2.28
N TYR A 133 -2.41 -6.34 1.92
CA TYR A 133 -1.19 -6.55 1.17
C TYR A 133 -0.01 -5.83 1.84
N PRO A 134 0.38 -6.23 3.06
CA PRO A 134 1.46 -5.58 3.82
C PRO A 134 2.83 -5.64 3.12
N GLY A 135 2.99 -6.47 2.08
CA GLY A 135 4.17 -6.51 1.21
C GLY A 135 4.06 -5.70 -0.10
N ASN A 136 2.86 -5.21 -0.47
CA ASN A 136 2.61 -4.61 -1.80
C ASN A 136 2.53 -3.09 -1.80
N LEU A 137 2.19 -2.45 -0.68
CA LEU A 137 2.37 -1.00 -0.53
C LEU A 137 3.82 -0.70 -0.15
N ARG A 138 4.72 -0.84 -1.12
CA ARG A 138 5.96 -0.06 -1.08
C ARG A 138 5.50 1.39 -1.24
N SER A 139 5.40 2.14 -0.15
CA SER A 139 5.08 3.56 -0.25
C SER A 139 6.06 4.20 -1.24
N GLU A 140 5.62 5.14 -2.07
CA GLU A 140 6.54 5.84 -3.00
C GLU A 140 7.51 6.75 -2.23
N GLY A 141 7.13 7.12 -1.02
CA GLY A 141 7.96 7.82 -0.06
C GLY A 141 7.46 7.65 1.37
N ALA A 142 8.25 8.10 2.34
CA ALA A 142 7.85 8.19 3.74
C ALA A 142 8.25 9.57 4.28
N ALA A 143 7.37 10.17 5.07
CA ALA A 143 7.61 11.47 5.69
C ALA A 143 7.38 11.40 7.19
N PHE A 144 8.34 11.96 7.92
CA PHE A 144 8.35 12.16 9.36
C PHE A 144 8.82 13.60 9.63
N ASP A 145 8.68 14.08 10.88
CA ASP A 145 8.96 15.47 11.25
C ASP A 145 10.33 16.00 10.80
N ASP A 146 11.33 15.13 10.77
CA ASP A 146 12.72 15.44 10.46
C ASP A 146 13.36 14.53 9.39
N LEU A 147 12.56 13.70 8.72
CA LEU A 147 13.03 12.74 7.71
C LEU A 147 12.00 12.61 6.57
N ARG A 148 12.44 12.85 5.34
CA ARG A 148 11.68 12.59 4.11
C ARG A 148 12.44 11.61 3.25
N ILE A 149 11.71 10.68 2.67
CA ILE A 149 12.27 9.62 1.84
C ILE A 149 11.40 9.52 0.59
N ASP A 150 12.05 9.54 -0.57
CA ASP A 150 11.51 9.11 -1.85
C ASP A 150 12.21 7.82 -2.25
N TRP A 151 11.45 6.74 -2.28
CA TRP A 151 11.97 5.40 -2.52
C TRP A 151 12.27 5.14 -4.00
N ARG A 152 11.68 5.93 -4.92
CA ARG A 152 11.81 5.80 -6.37
C ARG A 152 13.10 6.45 -6.86
N CYS A 153 13.35 7.69 -6.42
CA CYS A 153 14.56 8.43 -6.76
C CYS A 153 15.74 8.10 -5.83
N ARG A 154 15.50 7.30 -4.78
CA ARG A 154 16.46 7.08 -3.68
C ARG A 154 16.91 8.38 -3.02
N GLU A 155 16.04 9.38 -3.01
CA GLU A 155 16.31 10.67 -2.41
C GLU A 155 15.86 10.65 -0.96
N ILE A 156 16.77 11.01 -0.07
CA ILE A 156 16.49 11.09 1.36
C ILE A 156 16.92 12.47 1.82
N SER A 157 16.05 13.17 2.50
CA SER A 157 16.35 14.47 3.08
C SER A 157 16.01 14.51 4.55
N VAL A 158 16.83 15.23 5.30
CA VAL A 158 16.67 15.41 6.74
C VAL A 158 16.54 16.88 7.04
N ARG A 159 15.81 17.19 8.11
CA ARG A 159 15.59 18.58 8.52
C ARG A 159 16.88 19.17 9.09
N ARG A 160 17.27 20.34 8.58
CA ARG A 160 18.39 21.16 9.10
C ARG A 160 17.94 22.61 9.23
N GLY A 161 17.74 23.05 10.48
CA GLY A 161 17.16 24.36 10.76
C GLY A 161 15.72 24.47 10.23
N ARG A 162 15.45 25.51 9.44
CA ARG A 162 14.12 25.73 8.81
C ARG A 162 13.94 24.98 7.47
N GLY A 163 15.00 24.35 6.94
CA GLY A 163 14.98 23.71 5.61
C GLY A 163 15.20 22.20 5.62
N TRP A 164 15.10 21.61 4.44
CA TRP A 164 15.41 20.20 4.16
C TRP A 164 16.76 20.11 3.44
N LYS A 165 17.60 19.16 3.85
CA LYS A 165 18.90 18.91 3.20
C LYS A 165 19.00 17.44 2.84
N SER A 166 19.40 17.14 1.60
CA SER A 166 19.69 15.78 1.17
C SER A 166 20.79 15.16 2.01
N VAL A 167 20.63 13.89 2.36
CA VAL A 167 21.65 13.12 3.09
C VAL A 167 22.79 12.70 2.17
N GLU A 168 23.92 12.31 2.78
CA GLU A 168 25.01 11.64 2.06
C GLU A 168 24.47 10.38 1.36
N ALA A 169 24.98 10.08 0.16
CA ALA A 169 24.55 8.91 -0.61
C ALA A 169 24.63 7.63 0.24
N LEU A 170 23.51 6.92 0.31
CA LEU A 170 23.45 5.62 0.97
C LEU A 170 23.97 4.54 0.03
N THR A 171 24.73 3.59 0.59
CA THR A 171 25.04 2.34 -0.10
C THR A 171 23.75 1.53 -0.32
N PRO A 172 23.74 0.56 -1.24
CA PRO A 172 22.56 -0.29 -1.47
C PRO A 172 22.02 -0.94 -0.19
N LYS A 173 22.92 -1.46 0.66
CA LYS A 173 22.56 -2.10 1.93
C LYS A 173 22.02 -1.11 2.96
N GLU A 174 22.59 0.08 3.07
CA GLU A 174 22.08 1.13 3.97
C GLU A 174 20.68 1.59 3.53
N PHE A 175 20.46 1.72 2.22
CA PHE A 175 19.17 2.08 1.66
C PHE A 175 18.10 1.01 1.92
N GLU A 176 18.44 -0.26 1.71
CA GLU A 176 17.56 -1.39 2.01
C GLU A 176 17.28 -1.53 3.51
N LEU A 177 18.28 -1.28 4.37
CA LEU A 177 18.08 -1.22 5.82
C LEU A 177 17.09 -0.12 6.20
N LEU A 178 17.26 1.09 5.67
CA LEU A 178 16.35 2.21 5.94
C LEU A 178 14.92 1.85 5.53
N ARG A 179 14.76 1.20 4.37
CA ARG A 179 13.45 0.71 3.91
C ARG A 179 12.87 -0.32 4.87
N ALA A 180 13.64 -1.34 5.25
CA ALA A 180 13.19 -2.36 6.19
C ALA A 180 12.76 -1.76 7.54
N PHE A 181 13.49 -0.76 8.04
CA PHE A 181 13.13 -0.04 9.26
C PHE A 181 11.81 0.72 9.15
N VAL A 182 11.59 1.45 8.06
CA VAL A 182 10.37 2.25 7.87
C VAL A 182 9.15 1.37 7.62
N GLU A 183 9.29 0.27 6.88
CA GLU A 183 8.23 -0.72 6.68
C GLU A 183 7.81 -1.38 7.99
N LEU A 184 8.78 -1.71 8.85
CA LEU A 184 8.56 -2.38 10.13
C LEU A 184 8.45 -1.39 11.32
N ARG A 185 8.22 -0.10 11.05
CA ARG A 185 8.13 0.95 12.08
C ARG A 185 7.12 0.60 13.17
N GLY A 186 7.42 1.02 14.41
CA GLY A 186 6.60 0.72 15.58
C GLY A 186 6.80 -0.69 16.17
N ASN A 187 7.50 -1.61 15.47
CA ASN A 187 7.79 -2.95 15.98
C ASN A 187 9.23 -3.08 16.49
N ARG A 188 9.45 -4.07 17.36
CA ARG A 188 10.79 -4.60 17.67
C ARG A 188 11.21 -5.53 16.52
N ILE A 189 12.35 -5.27 15.91
CA ILE A 189 12.90 -6.01 14.75
C ILE A 189 14.16 -6.76 15.20
N SER A 190 14.17 -8.08 15.02
CA SER A 190 15.33 -8.89 15.38
C SER A 190 16.46 -8.73 14.34
N ARG A 191 17.70 -8.99 14.77
CA ARG A 191 18.85 -8.98 13.84
C ARG A 191 18.68 -9.98 12.70
N GLY A 192 18.16 -11.18 13.00
CA GLY A 192 17.88 -12.21 12.00
C GLY A 192 16.92 -11.73 10.92
N VAL A 193 15.84 -11.02 11.30
CA VAL A 193 14.90 -10.45 10.31
C VAL A 193 15.56 -9.40 9.41
N LEU A 194 16.43 -8.54 9.95
CA LEU A 194 17.14 -7.52 9.16
C LEU A 194 18.18 -8.15 8.22
N LEU A 195 18.95 -9.13 8.73
CA LEU A 195 19.90 -9.90 7.93
C LEU A 195 19.16 -10.61 6.80
N ASP A 196 18.07 -11.29 7.11
CA ASP A 196 17.25 -11.97 6.13
C ASP A 196 16.71 -11.02 5.05
N ARG A 197 16.18 -9.86 5.43
CA ARG A 197 15.59 -8.92 4.47
C ARG A 197 16.61 -8.26 3.54
N VAL A 198 17.78 -7.92 4.05
CA VAL A 198 18.76 -7.10 3.31
C VAL A 198 19.89 -7.95 2.69
N TRP A 199 20.07 -9.19 3.13
CA TRP A 199 21.14 -10.05 2.65
C TRP A 199 20.69 -11.41 2.05
N LYS A 200 19.39 -11.77 2.04
CA LYS A 200 18.96 -13.03 1.37
C LYS A 200 19.26 -13.02 -0.13
N GLY A 201 20.03 -14.02 -0.58
CA GLY A 201 20.33 -14.28 -2.00
C GLY A 201 21.81 -14.44 -2.34
N LYS A 202 22.74 -14.24 -1.41
CA LYS A 202 24.17 -14.55 -1.62
C LYS A 202 24.61 -15.56 -0.57
N GLY A 203 24.86 -16.80 -1.00
CA GLY A 203 25.30 -17.91 -0.16
C GLY A 203 26.63 -17.61 0.52
N GLY A 204 26.56 -17.05 1.73
CA GLY A 204 27.69 -16.84 2.62
C GLY A 204 27.18 -16.35 3.96
N ASP A 205 27.74 -16.88 5.04
CA ASP A 205 27.42 -16.48 6.40
C ASP A 205 27.63 -14.96 6.59
N VAL A 206 26.54 -14.20 6.58
CA VAL A 206 26.63 -12.76 6.82
C VAL A 206 26.77 -12.54 8.31
N ASN A 207 27.96 -12.14 8.72
CA ASN A 207 28.29 -11.85 10.11
C ASN A 207 27.38 -10.71 10.66
N PRO A 208 26.71 -10.90 11.82
CA PRO A 208 25.97 -9.87 12.54
C PRO A 208 26.72 -8.54 12.73
N GLU A 209 28.05 -8.55 12.79
CA GLU A 209 28.86 -7.33 12.85
C GLU A 209 28.68 -6.43 11.61
N SER A 210 28.42 -7.02 10.45
CA SER A 210 28.16 -6.28 9.21
C SER A 210 26.85 -5.50 9.27
N LEU A 211 25.84 -6.06 9.93
CA LEU A 211 24.57 -5.38 10.19
C LEU A 211 24.81 -4.17 11.10
N ASP A 212 25.49 -4.39 12.23
CA ASP A 212 25.70 -3.32 13.22
C ASP A 212 26.55 -2.17 12.65
N LYS A 213 27.59 -2.48 11.83
CA LYS A 213 28.36 -1.48 11.08
C LYS A 213 27.49 -0.70 10.09
N ALA A 214 26.65 -1.38 9.31
CA ALA A 214 25.75 -0.74 8.35
C ALA A 214 24.71 0.15 9.04
N VAL A 215 24.14 -0.29 10.18
CA VAL A 215 23.22 0.52 10.99
C VAL A 215 23.93 1.74 11.57
N GLY A 216 25.16 1.59 12.07
CA GLY A 216 25.97 2.69 12.57
C GLY A 216 26.24 3.75 11.50
N SER A 217 26.64 3.31 10.30
CA SER A 217 26.87 4.20 9.16
C SER A 217 25.58 4.88 8.69
N LEU A 218 24.47 4.14 8.59
CA LEU A 218 23.15 4.70 8.25
C LEU A 218 22.74 5.80 9.24
N ARG A 219 22.84 5.55 10.55
CA ARG A 219 22.53 6.56 11.58
C ARG A 219 23.36 7.82 11.42
N ARG A 220 24.67 7.67 11.17
CA ARG A 220 25.58 8.80 10.94
C ARG A 220 25.13 9.64 9.74
N LYS A 221 24.81 9.00 8.60
CA LYS A 221 24.37 9.68 7.38
C LYS A 221 23.02 10.39 7.52
N LEU A 222 22.11 9.81 8.30
CA LEU A 222 20.82 10.43 8.64
C LEU A 222 20.94 11.58 9.66
N GLY A 223 22.10 11.77 10.29
CA GLY A 223 22.31 12.80 11.31
C GLY A 223 21.31 12.68 12.46
N ALA A 224 20.63 13.79 12.79
CA ALA A 224 19.66 13.81 13.90
C ALA A 224 18.53 12.78 13.71
N ALA A 225 18.07 12.56 12.47
CA ALA A 225 17.02 11.58 12.16
C ALA A 225 17.48 10.13 12.42
N GLY A 226 18.79 9.88 12.53
CA GLY A 226 19.34 8.58 12.93
C GLY A 226 18.85 8.09 14.29
N ARG A 227 18.42 8.99 15.19
CA ARG A 227 17.84 8.65 16.50
C ARG A 227 16.54 7.84 16.40
N ARG A 228 15.88 7.85 15.24
CA ARG A 228 14.68 7.05 14.98
C ARG A 228 14.98 5.56 14.97
N ILE A 229 16.20 5.18 14.58
CA ILE A 229 16.66 3.79 14.65
C ILE A 229 17.18 3.59 16.07
N VAL A 230 16.43 2.86 16.91
CA VAL A 230 16.76 2.61 18.31
C VAL A 230 17.29 1.19 18.47
N THR A 231 18.36 1.01 19.23
CA THR A 231 18.89 -0.32 19.55
C THR A 231 18.11 -0.89 20.75
N ILE A 232 17.59 -2.11 20.59
CA ILE A 232 16.97 -2.87 21.67
C ILE A 232 17.97 -3.94 22.12
N ARG A 233 18.61 -3.70 23.27
CA ARG A 233 19.63 -4.60 23.83
C ARG A 233 19.10 -6.03 23.93
N GLY A 234 19.93 -7.01 23.57
CA GLY A 234 19.57 -8.43 23.56
C GLY A 234 18.61 -8.89 22.45
N PHE A 235 18.07 -7.98 21.62
CA PHE A 235 17.07 -8.35 20.60
C PHE A 235 17.45 -7.88 19.18
N GLY A 236 17.71 -6.59 19.02
CA GLY A 236 17.93 -6.00 17.70
C GLY A 236 17.65 -4.51 17.71
N TYR A 237 16.67 -4.08 16.91
CA TYR A 237 16.41 -2.68 16.63
C TYR A 237 14.92 -2.36 16.58
N SER A 238 14.57 -1.09 16.57
CA SER A 238 13.21 -0.61 16.27
C SER A 238 13.29 0.73 15.55
N PHE A 239 12.28 1.06 14.75
CA PHE A 239 12.17 2.38 14.14
C PHE A 239 11.02 3.17 14.77
N LYS A 240 11.32 4.37 15.27
CA LYS A 240 10.33 5.30 15.83
C LYS A 240 9.80 6.24 14.74
N PRO A 241 8.48 6.20 14.44
CA PRO A 241 7.84 7.15 13.54
C PRO A 241 7.82 8.56 14.12
#